data_AF-A0A0Q7IKY6-F1
#
_entry.id   AF-A0A0Q7IKY6-F1
#
_cell.length_a   1.000
_cell.length_b   1.000
_cell.length_c   1.000
_cell.angle_alpha   90.00
_cell.angle_beta   90.00
_cell.angle_gamma   90.00
#
_symmetry.space_group_name_H-M   'P 1'
#
loop_
_entity.id
_entity.type
_entity.pdbx_description
1 polymer ?
#
loop_
_entity_poly.entity_id
_entity_poly.type
_entity_poly.pdbx_seq_one_letter_code
_entity_poly.pdbx_strand_id
1 'polypeptide(L)'
;MRKLPFLLALLSFAAPVLAAPSAQVFDAVKKPDSLDAKWRTRLCALLPQPCNVQQLGLYRPRGAAPGDYVVLSAEPLAMARVKRSTDAAGWQLDRLHDFAGYAQSLKKDSGAEQPEARLSLAPALYPLAEGKWAVAVLQTVSEMYSGGGASFDTADFVPLEGGKAVHEDIPFSCFKMIRACFSEKEYKTSKHCHDEGNGSLRIAYGEAAKPGAPYDWQYTWVQTEWPQNEPRSAATTTRIRFTAKTTERAGFCGGPQ
;
A
#
# COMPACT_ATOMS: atom_id res chain seq x y z
N MET A 1 -44.56 -28.56 -54.04
CA MET A 1 -43.21 -28.10 -53.67
C MET A 1 -43.34 -26.91 -52.73
N ARG A 2 -43.11 -27.08 -51.42
CA ARG A 2 -43.15 -26.00 -50.42
C ARG A 2 -41.78 -25.97 -49.74
N LYS A 3 -40.98 -24.94 -50.04
CA LYS A 3 -39.65 -24.75 -49.45
C LYS A 3 -39.83 -24.16 -48.05
N LEU A 4 -39.30 -24.85 -47.05
CA LEU A 4 -39.24 -24.39 -45.66
C LEU A 4 -37.93 -23.58 -45.48
N PRO A 5 -37.95 -22.34 -44.98
CA PRO A 5 -36.73 -21.58 -44.75
C PRO A 5 -36.10 -21.99 -43.42
N PHE A 6 -34.85 -22.43 -43.47
CA PHE A 6 -33.98 -22.65 -42.32
C PHE A 6 -33.56 -21.28 -41.76
N LEU A 7 -34.06 -20.91 -40.58
CA LEU A 7 -33.57 -19.76 -39.83
C LEU A 7 -32.35 -20.22 -39.01
N LEU A 8 -31.16 -19.81 -39.44
CA LEU A 8 -29.92 -19.98 -38.70
C LEU A 8 -29.91 -18.97 -37.53
N ALA A 9 -30.03 -19.47 -36.30
CA ALA A 9 -29.86 -18.63 -35.11
C ALA A 9 -28.36 -18.39 -34.87
N LEU A 10 -27.91 -17.15 -35.11
CA LEU A 10 -26.58 -16.68 -34.72
C LEU A 10 -26.55 -16.47 -33.20
N LEU A 11 -25.99 -17.43 -32.47
CA LEU A 11 -25.62 -17.27 -31.06
C LEU A 11 -24.40 -16.34 -30.97
N SER A 12 -24.63 -15.08 -30.62
CA SER A 12 -23.57 -14.15 -30.23
C SER A 12 -22.97 -14.61 -28.90
N PHE A 13 -21.84 -15.31 -28.94
CA PHE A 13 -21.02 -15.53 -27.76
C PHE A 13 -20.42 -14.19 -27.33
N ALA A 14 -21.02 -13.56 -26.33
CA ALA A 14 -20.39 -12.47 -25.60
C ALA A 14 -19.15 -13.05 -24.90
N ALA A 15 -17.96 -12.80 -25.45
CA ALA A 15 -16.72 -13.11 -24.75
C ALA A 15 -16.70 -12.29 -23.45
N PRO A 16 -16.46 -12.91 -22.28
CA PRO A 16 -16.35 -12.16 -21.05
C PRO A 16 -15.16 -11.22 -21.17
N VAL A 17 -15.43 -9.91 -21.08
CA VAL A 17 -14.38 -8.90 -20.94
C VAL A 17 -13.75 -9.12 -19.57
N LEU A 18 -12.59 -9.78 -19.54
CA LEU A 18 -11.80 -9.89 -18.33
C LEU A 18 -11.33 -8.48 -17.96
N ALA A 19 -11.74 -8.01 -16.78
CA ALA A 19 -11.29 -6.74 -16.26
C ALA A 19 -9.76 -6.74 -16.13
N ALA A 20 -9.12 -5.63 -16.51
CA ALA A 20 -7.68 -5.48 -16.38
C ALA A 20 -7.22 -5.74 -14.93
N PRO A 21 -6.07 -6.41 -14.72
CA PRO A 21 -5.55 -6.66 -13.39
C PRO A 21 -5.38 -5.35 -12.63
N SER A 22 -5.78 -5.35 -11.36
CA SER A 22 -5.69 -4.17 -10.49
C SER A 22 -5.43 -4.57 -9.05
N ALA A 23 -4.84 -3.65 -8.28
CA ALA A 23 -4.63 -3.86 -6.86
C ALA A 23 -5.97 -3.95 -6.11
N GLN A 24 -6.08 -4.91 -5.20
CA GLN A 24 -7.20 -4.98 -4.25
C GLN A 24 -6.89 -4.05 -3.07
N VAL A 25 -7.38 -2.82 -3.13
CA VAL A 25 -7.19 -1.83 -2.06
C VAL A 25 -8.08 -2.17 -0.85
N PHE A 26 -7.53 -1.94 0.34
CA PHE A 26 -8.24 -2.06 1.61
C PHE A 26 -8.51 -0.67 2.19
N ASP A 27 -9.76 -0.37 2.48
CA ASP A 27 -10.13 0.89 3.12
C ASP A 27 -10.06 0.73 4.65
N ALA A 28 -9.38 1.66 5.32
CA ALA A 28 -9.30 1.67 6.77
C ALA A 28 -10.69 1.80 7.40
N VAL A 29 -10.98 0.99 8.42
CA VAL A 29 -12.21 1.11 9.19
C VAL A 29 -12.11 2.37 10.06
N LYS A 30 -12.94 3.39 9.76
CA LYS A 30 -12.86 4.71 10.40
C LYS A 30 -13.14 4.72 11.90
N LYS A 31 -14.00 3.80 12.39
CA LYS A 31 -14.42 3.72 13.80
C LYS A 31 -14.48 2.24 14.24
N PRO A 32 -13.33 1.58 14.37
CA PRO A 32 -13.30 0.14 14.67
C PRO A 32 -13.84 -0.15 16.07
N ASP A 33 -13.71 0.78 17.02
CA ASP A 33 -14.23 0.63 18.39
C ASP A 33 -15.77 0.63 18.44
N SER A 34 -16.44 1.20 17.43
CA SER A 34 -17.90 1.10 17.27
C SER A 34 -18.33 -0.29 16.78
N LEU A 35 -17.44 -1.05 16.14
CA LEU A 35 -17.70 -2.45 15.79
C LEU A 35 -17.47 -3.37 16.98
N ASP A 36 -16.40 -3.14 17.73
CA ASP A 36 -16.06 -3.87 18.94
C ASP A 36 -15.02 -3.07 19.73
N ALA A 37 -15.37 -2.58 20.93
CA ALA A 37 -14.46 -1.79 21.77
C ALA A 37 -13.18 -2.53 22.19
N LYS A 38 -13.15 -3.87 22.09
CA LYS A 38 -11.98 -4.71 22.43
C LYS A 38 -11.36 -5.36 21.20
N TRP A 39 -11.64 -4.85 19.99
CA TRP A 39 -11.22 -5.48 18.74
C TRP A 39 -9.71 -5.73 18.67
N ARG A 40 -8.87 -4.78 19.13
CA ARG A 40 -7.40 -4.93 19.09
C ARG A 40 -6.94 -6.13 19.90
N THR A 41 -7.40 -6.25 21.14
CA THR A 41 -7.04 -7.38 22.01
C THR A 41 -7.55 -8.70 21.47
N ARG A 42 -8.80 -8.73 20.98
CA ARG A 42 -9.40 -9.96 20.41
C ARG A 42 -8.68 -10.40 19.13
N LEU A 43 -8.38 -9.47 18.23
CA LEU A 43 -7.69 -9.77 16.98
C LEU A 43 -6.22 -10.12 17.22
N CYS A 44 -5.52 -9.46 18.15
CA CYS A 44 -4.16 -9.87 18.52
C CYS A 44 -4.11 -11.30 19.06
N ALA A 45 -5.13 -11.76 19.79
CA ALA A 45 -5.20 -13.14 20.28
C ALA A 45 -5.35 -14.17 19.15
N LEU A 46 -5.73 -13.75 17.93
CA LEU A 46 -5.78 -14.60 16.73
C LEU A 46 -4.47 -14.60 15.93
N LEU A 47 -3.50 -13.75 16.28
CA LEU A 47 -2.23 -13.61 15.57
C LEU A 47 -1.08 -14.32 16.31
N PRO A 48 0.04 -14.63 15.62
CA PRO A 48 1.24 -15.12 16.29
C PRO A 48 1.73 -14.14 17.36
N GLN A 49 2.28 -14.67 18.46
CA GLN A 49 2.78 -13.87 19.58
C GLN A 49 4.30 -13.67 19.51
N PRO A 50 4.84 -12.53 19.96
CA PRO A 50 4.13 -11.41 20.59
C PRO A 50 3.37 -10.54 19.58
N CYS A 51 2.13 -10.15 19.91
CA CYS A 51 1.32 -9.23 19.10
C CYS A 51 1.18 -7.85 19.76
N ASN A 52 1.53 -6.79 19.04
CA ASN A 52 1.42 -5.42 19.53
C ASN A 52 0.06 -4.80 19.16
N VAL A 53 -0.84 -4.73 20.15
CA VAL A 53 -2.21 -4.19 19.96
C VAL A 53 -2.24 -2.77 19.39
N GLN A 54 -1.23 -1.94 19.65
CA GLN A 54 -1.20 -0.55 19.16
C GLN A 54 -0.79 -0.45 17.69
N GLN A 55 -0.18 -1.49 17.15
CA GLN A 55 0.30 -1.54 15.77
C GLN A 55 -0.59 -2.41 14.86
N LEU A 56 -1.85 -2.62 15.28
CA LEU A 56 -2.88 -3.24 14.45
C LEU A 56 -3.65 -2.18 13.67
N GLY A 57 -3.81 -2.42 12.38
CA GLY A 57 -4.78 -1.74 11.52
C GLY A 57 -5.91 -2.69 11.13
N LEU A 58 -7.16 -2.20 11.20
CA LEU A 58 -8.34 -2.92 10.72
C LEU A 58 -8.84 -2.28 9.43
N TYR A 59 -9.00 -3.10 8.39
CA TYR A 59 -9.37 -2.67 7.06
C TYR A 59 -10.49 -3.52 6.48
N ARG A 60 -11.16 -2.97 5.47
CA ARG A 60 -12.14 -3.67 4.65
C ARG A 60 -11.66 -3.70 3.20
N PRO A 61 -11.53 -4.88 2.57
CA PRO A 61 -11.24 -4.93 1.15
C PRO A 61 -12.38 -4.30 0.34
N ARG A 62 -12.04 -3.50 -0.67
CA ARG A 62 -13.05 -2.91 -1.56
C ARG A 62 -13.85 -4.01 -2.26
N GLY A 63 -15.18 -3.87 -2.21
CA GLY A 63 -16.10 -4.86 -2.77
C GLY A 63 -16.32 -6.12 -1.91
N ALA A 64 -15.72 -6.21 -0.72
CA ALA A 64 -15.93 -7.37 0.17
C ALA A 64 -17.32 -7.37 0.82
N ALA A 65 -17.83 -8.58 1.11
CA ALA A 65 -19.10 -8.78 1.78
C ALA A 65 -19.10 -8.16 3.19
N PRO A 66 -20.28 -7.80 3.74
CA PRO A 66 -20.37 -7.38 5.13
C PRO A 66 -19.81 -8.45 6.08
N GLY A 67 -18.97 -8.05 7.03
CA GLY A 67 -18.36 -8.98 7.98
C GLY A 67 -16.96 -9.45 7.60
N ASP A 68 -16.51 -9.23 6.36
CA ASP A 68 -15.15 -9.57 5.93
C ASP A 68 -14.19 -8.40 6.17
N TYR A 69 -13.10 -8.68 6.90
CA TYR A 69 -12.08 -7.69 7.25
C TYR A 69 -10.67 -8.24 7.00
N VAL A 70 -9.72 -7.30 6.95
CA VAL A 70 -8.29 -7.57 6.94
C VAL A 70 -7.67 -6.89 8.15
N VAL A 71 -6.80 -7.61 8.85
CA VAL A 71 -5.95 -7.09 9.92
C VAL A 71 -4.53 -7.03 9.39
N LEU A 72 -3.89 -5.87 9.49
CA LEU A 72 -2.47 -5.71 9.23
C LEU A 72 -1.77 -5.44 10.56
N SER A 73 -0.74 -6.21 10.84
CA SER A 73 0.08 -6.12 12.04
C SER A 73 1.51 -5.78 11.65
N ALA A 74 2.14 -4.85 12.38
CA ALA A 74 3.57 -4.59 12.25
C ALA A 74 4.42 -5.49 13.17
N GLU A 75 3.84 -6.01 14.25
CA GLU A 75 4.51 -6.88 15.21
C GLU A 75 3.53 -7.96 15.74
N PRO A 76 3.63 -9.22 15.27
CA PRO A 76 4.53 -9.67 14.19
C PRO A 76 4.10 -9.03 12.86
N LEU A 77 5.01 -8.97 11.88
CA LEU A 77 4.66 -8.51 10.54
C LEU A 77 3.76 -9.56 9.87
N ALA A 78 2.45 -9.30 9.82
CA ALA A 78 1.47 -10.28 9.37
C ALA A 78 0.22 -9.63 8.78
N MET A 79 -0.44 -10.34 7.87
CA MET A 79 -1.76 -10.02 7.35
C MET A 79 -2.72 -11.16 7.68
N ALA A 80 -3.85 -10.85 8.33
CA ALA A 80 -4.91 -11.82 8.58
C ALA A 80 -6.21 -11.40 7.89
N ARG A 81 -6.86 -12.35 7.22
CA ARG A 81 -8.26 -12.27 6.81
C ARG A 81 -9.10 -12.75 7.98
N VAL A 82 -10.05 -11.93 8.40
CA VAL A 82 -10.93 -12.25 9.53
C VAL A 82 -12.38 -12.00 9.18
N LYS A 83 -13.25 -12.83 9.74
CA LYS A 83 -14.70 -12.67 9.66
C LYS A 83 -15.23 -12.22 11.01
N ARG A 84 -16.17 -11.28 10.99
CA ARG A 84 -16.89 -10.83 12.18
C ARG A 84 -18.30 -11.40 12.17
N SER A 85 -18.61 -12.26 13.13
CA SER A 85 -19.98 -12.69 13.40
C SER A 85 -20.69 -11.70 14.34
N THR A 86 -22.02 -11.74 14.37
CA THR A 86 -22.83 -11.00 15.35
C THR A 86 -22.98 -11.73 16.69
N ASP A 87 -22.52 -12.98 16.77
CA ASP A 87 -22.56 -13.80 17.99
C ASP A 87 -21.38 -13.51 18.96
N ALA A 88 -21.40 -14.19 20.11
CA ALA A 88 -20.43 -14.00 21.19
C ALA A 88 -18.97 -14.35 20.80
N ALA A 89 -18.75 -15.13 19.73
CA ALA A 89 -17.42 -15.48 19.24
C ALA A 89 -16.71 -14.28 18.60
N GLY A 90 -17.47 -13.29 18.10
CA GLY A 90 -17.01 -11.96 17.71
C GLY A 90 -16.14 -11.92 16.46
N TRP A 91 -14.96 -12.51 16.49
CA TRP A 91 -13.97 -12.53 15.40
C TRP A 91 -13.44 -13.94 15.15
N GLN A 92 -13.34 -14.32 13.88
CA GLN A 92 -12.80 -15.60 13.46
C GLN A 92 -11.69 -15.39 12.42
N LEU A 93 -10.58 -16.08 12.60
CA LEU A 93 -9.48 -16.10 11.62
C LEU A 93 -9.88 -16.98 10.45
N ASP A 94 -9.88 -16.41 9.24
CA ASP A 94 -10.14 -17.14 7.99
C ASP A 94 -8.81 -17.56 7.33
N ARG A 95 -7.83 -16.64 7.30
CA ARG A 95 -6.51 -16.89 6.73
C ARG A 95 -5.46 -16.02 7.38
N LEU A 96 -4.28 -16.56 7.60
CA LEU A 96 -3.11 -15.84 8.09
C LEU A 96 -1.97 -15.94 7.06
N HIS A 97 -1.33 -14.80 6.79
CA HIS A 97 -0.08 -14.69 6.07
C HIS A 97 0.96 -14.07 7.00
N ASP A 98 1.98 -14.86 7.32
CA ASP A 98 3.05 -14.47 8.24
C ASP A 98 4.29 -14.04 7.44
N PHE A 99 4.74 -12.81 7.71
CA PHE A 99 5.93 -12.21 7.09
C PHE A 99 7.03 -11.93 8.12
N ALA A 100 6.92 -12.44 9.35
CA ALA A 100 7.91 -12.24 10.39
C ALA A 100 9.30 -12.75 9.99
N GLY A 101 9.36 -13.87 9.26
CA GLY A 101 10.62 -14.40 8.72
C GLY A 101 11.27 -13.45 7.69
N TYR A 102 10.47 -12.82 6.84
CA TYR A 102 10.94 -11.83 5.87
C TYR A 102 11.41 -10.54 6.58
N ALA A 103 10.65 -10.09 7.60
CA ALA A 103 11.05 -8.97 8.43
C ALA A 103 12.40 -9.20 9.13
N GLN A 104 12.66 -10.43 9.59
CA GLN A 104 13.93 -10.79 10.21
C GLN A 104 15.09 -10.81 9.21
N SER A 105 14.88 -11.26 7.96
CA SER A 105 15.93 -11.20 6.94
C SER A 105 16.31 -9.77 6.59
N LEU A 106 15.34 -8.86 6.46
CA LEU A 106 15.61 -7.45 6.21
C LEU A 106 16.48 -6.81 7.31
N LYS A 107 16.17 -7.10 8.58
CA LYS A 107 16.96 -6.60 9.73
C LYS A 107 18.39 -7.15 9.76
N LYS A 108 18.59 -8.37 9.26
CA LYS A 108 19.91 -8.97 9.18
C LYS A 108 20.76 -8.32 8.08
N ASP A 109 20.13 -7.96 6.97
CA ASP A 109 20.80 -7.39 5.80
C ASP A 109 21.09 -5.89 5.98
N SER A 110 20.29 -5.16 6.77
CA SER A 110 20.45 -3.70 7.01
C SER A 110 21.70 -3.31 7.82
N GLY A 111 22.41 -4.26 8.44
CA GLY A 111 23.59 -3.98 9.27
C GLY A 111 23.29 -3.12 10.51
N ALA A 112 24.32 -2.87 11.34
CA ALA A 112 24.18 -2.10 12.58
C ALA A 112 24.26 -0.56 12.39
N GLU A 113 24.52 -0.09 11.16
CA GLU A 113 24.80 1.33 10.85
C GLU A 113 23.63 2.06 10.18
N GLN A 114 22.57 1.36 9.75
CA GLN A 114 21.38 2.02 9.20
C GLN A 114 20.37 2.38 10.29
N PRO A 115 19.69 3.54 10.20
CA PRO A 115 18.54 3.84 11.04
C PRO A 115 17.54 2.69 10.95
N GLU A 116 17.09 2.14 12.08
CA GLU A 116 16.12 1.04 12.07
C GLU A 116 14.82 1.51 11.39
N ALA A 117 14.63 1.11 10.13
CA ALA A 117 13.41 1.41 9.41
C ALA A 117 12.24 0.69 10.08
N ARG A 118 11.14 1.42 10.28
CA ARG A 118 9.90 0.85 10.83
C ARG A 118 9.22 0.03 9.75
N LEU A 119 9.02 -1.26 10.01
CA LEU A 119 8.33 -2.15 9.09
C LEU A 119 6.80 -2.08 9.25
N SER A 120 6.07 -2.16 8.13
CA SER A 120 4.62 -2.32 8.11
C SER A 120 4.14 -2.93 6.79
N LEU A 121 2.85 -3.22 6.64
CA LEU A 121 2.24 -3.67 5.39
C LEU A 121 1.36 -2.58 4.78
N ALA A 122 1.45 -2.36 3.48
CA ALA A 122 0.52 -1.48 2.78
C ALA A 122 -0.90 -2.07 2.77
N PRO A 123 -1.95 -1.23 2.83
CA PRO A 123 -3.34 -1.68 2.84
C PRO A 123 -3.86 -2.03 1.44
N ALA A 124 -3.17 -2.93 0.73
CA ALA A 124 -3.60 -3.46 -0.55
C ALA A 124 -2.94 -4.81 -0.86
N LEU A 125 -3.57 -5.59 -1.74
CA LEU A 125 -2.91 -6.67 -2.48
C LEU A 125 -2.58 -6.23 -3.89
N TYR A 126 -1.42 -6.66 -4.37
CA TYR A 126 -0.89 -6.33 -5.69
C TYR A 126 -0.86 -7.60 -6.55
N PRO A 127 -1.49 -7.61 -7.74
CA PRO A 127 -1.60 -8.81 -8.54
C PRO A 127 -0.25 -9.17 -9.18
N LEU A 128 0.21 -10.40 -8.94
CA LEU A 128 1.44 -10.94 -9.55
C LEU A 128 1.15 -11.69 -10.84
N ALA A 129 0.07 -12.47 -10.84
CA ALA A 129 -0.44 -13.24 -11.96
C ALA A 129 -1.91 -13.56 -11.67
N GLU A 130 -2.58 -14.32 -12.54
CA GLU A 130 -3.92 -14.83 -12.27
C GLU A 130 -3.96 -15.61 -10.94
N GLY A 131 -4.79 -15.14 -10.00
CA GLY A 131 -4.95 -15.73 -8.67
C GLY A 131 -3.77 -15.55 -7.70
N LYS A 132 -2.66 -14.95 -8.14
CA LYS A 132 -1.45 -14.74 -7.31
C LYS A 132 -1.31 -13.29 -6.90
N TRP A 133 -0.97 -13.07 -5.64
CA TRP A 133 -0.95 -11.73 -5.04
C TRP A 133 0.30 -11.53 -4.19
N ALA A 134 0.73 -10.28 -4.11
CA ALA A 134 1.74 -9.82 -3.17
C ALA A 134 1.15 -8.81 -2.17
N VAL A 135 1.79 -8.71 -1.02
CA VAL A 135 1.70 -7.53 -0.13
C VAL A 135 2.91 -6.63 -0.40
N ALA A 136 2.78 -5.33 -0.15
CA ALA A 136 3.94 -4.47 -0.05
C ALA A 136 4.37 -4.40 1.42
N VAL A 137 5.57 -4.93 1.71
CA VAL A 137 6.27 -4.72 2.97
C VAL A 137 6.95 -3.36 2.88
N LEU A 138 6.55 -2.44 3.74
CA LEU A 138 7.04 -1.07 3.76
C LEU A 138 8.17 -0.92 4.77
N GLN A 139 9.31 -0.40 4.34
CA GLN A 139 10.34 0.15 5.22
C GLN A 139 10.16 1.67 5.33
N THR A 140 9.71 2.14 6.49
CA THR A 140 9.55 3.57 6.75
C THR A 140 10.78 4.14 7.46
N VAL A 141 11.47 5.08 6.82
CA VAL A 141 12.45 5.97 7.47
C VAL A 141 11.75 7.28 7.83
N SER A 142 12.03 7.85 9.00
CA SER A 142 11.44 9.12 9.42
C SER A 142 12.47 10.03 10.04
N GLU A 143 12.39 11.31 9.70
CA GLU A 143 13.27 12.37 10.17
C GLU A 143 12.44 13.44 10.84
N MET A 144 12.93 13.93 11.98
CA MET A 144 12.31 15.05 12.70
C MET A 144 13.34 16.14 12.88
N TYR A 145 12.95 17.39 12.61
CA TYR A 145 13.80 18.56 12.78
C TYR A 145 12.95 19.77 13.20
N SER A 146 13.61 20.82 13.72
CA SER A 146 12.92 21.99 14.26
C SER A 146 12.12 22.72 13.17
N GLY A 147 10.79 22.60 13.23
CA GLY A 147 9.88 23.19 12.25
C GLY A 147 9.48 22.23 11.12
N GLY A 148 9.68 20.93 11.26
CA GLY A 148 9.22 20.00 10.24
C GLY A 148 9.59 18.55 10.47
N GLY A 149 9.46 17.78 9.40
CA GLY A 149 9.81 16.37 9.39
C GLY A 149 9.65 15.76 8.02
N ALA A 150 10.18 14.56 7.86
CA ALA A 150 10.07 13.78 6.65
C ALA A 150 9.78 12.32 6.97
N SER A 151 9.13 11.63 6.03
CA SER A 151 8.86 10.22 6.08
C SER A 151 9.00 9.64 4.67
N PHE A 152 9.70 8.53 4.56
CA PHE A 152 10.02 7.88 3.29
C PHE A 152 9.70 6.40 3.43
N ASP A 153 8.82 5.92 2.56
CA ASP A 153 8.45 4.51 2.48
C ASP A 153 9.04 3.91 1.20
N THR A 154 9.86 2.89 1.39
CA THR A 154 10.27 1.96 0.34
C THR A 154 9.45 0.69 0.47
N ALA A 155 9.16 0.02 -0.64
CA ALA A 155 8.32 -1.18 -0.67
C ALA A 155 9.03 -2.36 -1.34
N ASP A 156 8.98 -3.49 -0.64
CA ASP A 156 9.24 -4.81 -1.20
C ASP A 156 7.91 -5.55 -1.41
N PHE A 157 7.69 -6.04 -2.63
CA PHE A 157 6.46 -6.76 -2.98
C PHE A 157 6.65 -8.26 -2.76
N VAL A 158 6.14 -8.77 -1.64
CA VAL A 158 6.32 -10.14 -1.18
C VAL A 158 5.08 -10.99 -1.51
N PRO A 159 5.22 -12.14 -2.20
CA PRO A 159 4.10 -13.05 -2.47
C PRO A 159 3.38 -13.51 -1.20
N LEU A 160 2.06 -13.69 -1.27
CA LEU A 160 1.25 -14.19 -0.15
C LEU A 160 1.61 -15.62 0.27
N GLU A 161 2.15 -16.41 -0.65
CA GLU A 161 2.64 -17.76 -0.43
C GLU A 161 3.98 -17.78 0.34
N GLY A 162 4.58 -16.60 0.57
CA GLY A 162 5.90 -16.42 1.17
C GLY A 162 7.03 -16.52 0.15
N GLY A 163 8.26 -16.32 0.63
CA GLY A 163 9.47 -16.33 -0.19
C GLY A 163 10.11 -14.95 -0.31
N LYS A 164 10.93 -14.78 -1.35
CA LYS A 164 11.60 -13.50 -1.66
C LYS A 164 10.61 -12.53 -2.31
N ALA A 165 10.91 -11.24 -2.18
CA ALA A 165 10.15 -10.24 -2.91
C ALA A 165 10.38 -10.37 -4.42
N VAL A 166 9.33 -10.05 -5.19
CA VAL A 166 9.38 -10.05 -6.65
C VAL A 166 9.91 -8.71 -7.21
N HIS A 167 9.75 -7.65 -6.43
CA HIS A 167 10.22 -6.31 -6.69
C HIS A 167 10.67 -5.74 -5.35
N GLU A 168 11.92 -5.32 -5.27
CA GLU A 168 12.58 -4.83 -4.05
C GLU A 168 12.95 -3.35 -4.23
N ASP A 169 13.05 -2.64 -3.12
CA ASP A 169 13.52 -1.25 -3.04
C ASP A 169 12.73 -0.26 -3.92
N ILE A 170 11.41 -0.46 -4.03
CA ILE A 170 10.55 0.41 -4.86
C ILE A 170 10.08 1.63 -4.05
N PRO A 171 10.36 2.88 -4.49
CA PRO A 171 9.82 4.07 -3.84
C PRO A 171 8.30 4.04 -3.79
N PHE A 172 7.73 4.10 -2.58
CA PHE A 172 6.31 3.87 -2.36
C PHE A 172 5.54 5.15 -2.01
N SER A 173 6.00 5.86 -0.97
CA SER A 173 5.50 7.19 -0.60
C SER A 173 6.59 8.02 0.04
N CYS A 174 6.45 9.34 -0.08
CA CYS A 174 7.24 10.26 0.72
C CYS A 174 6.44 11.48 1.11
N PHE A 175 6.82 12.04 2.25
CA PHE A 175 6.40 13.33 2.74
C PHE A 175 7.63 14.05 3.28
N LYS A 176 7.79 15.33 2.98
CA LYS A 176 8.83 16.18 3.53
C LYS A 176 8.25 17.56 3.74
N MET A 177 8.48 18.15 4.92
CA MET A 177 8.01 19.48 5.25
C MET A 177 9.11 20.18 6.02
N ILE A 178 9.58 21.33 5.53
CA ILE A 178 10.63 22.13 6.15
C ILE A 178 10.09 23.52 6.43
N ARG A 179 10.19 23.99 7.68
CA ARG A 179 9.82 25.38 8.02
C ARG A 179 10.70 26.37 7.26
N ALA A 180 10.03 27.37 6.72
CA ALA A 180 10.56 28.40 5.86
C ALA A 180 10.52 29.81 6.46
N CYS A 181 9.57 30.08 7.36
CA CYS A 181 9.42 31.37 8.03
C CYS A 181 10.29 31.42 9.30
N PHE A 182 11.09 32.47 9.47
CA PHE A 182 11.99 32.64 10.62
C PHE A 182 11.81 33.97 11.36
N SER A 183 10.96 34.86 10.85
CA SER A 183 10.66 36.15 11.48
C SER A 183 9.16 36.37 11.68
N GLU A 184 8.80 37.17 12.69
CA GLU A 184 7.43 37.63 12.95
C GLU A 184 6.77 38.26 11.73
N LYS A 185 7.56 38.97 10.90
CA LYS A 185 7.06 39.57 9.66
C LYS A 185 6.65 38.47 8.67
N GLU A 186 7.51 37.49 8.44
CA GLU A 186 7.23 36.37 7.53
C GLU A 186 6.01 35.58 7.99
N TYR A 187 5.88 35.29 9.28
CA TYR A 187 4.69 34.60 9.81
C TYR A 187 3.39 35.36 9.54
N LYS A 188 3.44 36.70 9.55
CA LYS A 188 2.25 37.55 9.33
C LYS A 188 1.93 37.78 7.86
N THR A 189 2.94 37.76 6.99
CA THR A 189 2.76 38.11 5.57
C THR A 189 2.80 36.91 4.64
N SER A 190 3.37 35.80 5.06
CA SER A 190 3.54 34.62 4.21
C SER A 190 2.21 33.90 3.99
N LYS A 191 2.00 33.44 2.76
CA LYS A 191 0.86 32.57 2.41
C LYS A 191 1.07 31.12 2.86
N HIS A 192 2.33 30.73 3.06
CA HIS A 192 2.73 29.37 3.40
C HIS A 192 4.11 29.37 4.06
N CYS A 193 4.22 28.80 5.27
CA CYS A 193 5.45 28.86 6.06
C CYS A 193 6.29 27.59 6.03
N HIS A 194 6.08 26.72 5.04
CA HIS A 194 6.88 25.52 4.85
C HIS A 194 7.25 25.37 3.37
N ASP A 195 8.31 24.62 3.10
CA ASP A 195 8.47 23.92 1.82
C ASP A 195 7.95 22.50 2.02
N GLU A 196 7.01 22.08 1.19
CA GLU A 196 6.39 20.76 1.28
C GLU A 196 6.65 19.93 0.01
N GLY A 197 7.09 18.69 0.20
CA GLY A 197 7.21 17.66 -0.82
C GLY A 197 6.33 16.47 -0.48
N ASN A 198 5.53 16.01 -1.44
CA ASN A 198 4.67 14.83 -1.29
C ASN A 198 4.81 13.93 -2.52
N GLY A 199 5.08 12.65 -2.32
CA GLY A 199 5.26 11.69 -3.41
C GLY A 199 4.52 10.39 -3.18
N SER A 200 4.04 9.77 -4.26
CA SER A 200 3.37 8.47 -4.21
C SER A 200 3.58 7.66 -5.48
N LEU A 201 3.70 6.35 -5.28
CA LEU A 201 3.75 5.36 -6.34
C LEU A 201 2.37 5.11 -6.95
N ARG A 202 2.34 5.00 -8.27
CA ARG A 202 1.24 4.42 -9.03
C ARG A 202 1.77 3.22 -9.81
N ILE A 203 0.99 2.14 -9.81
CA ILE A 203 1.34 0.89 -10.50
C ILE A 203 0.25 0.59 -11.51
N ALA A 204 0.65 0.37 -12.76
CA ALA A 204 -0.19 -0.22 -13.79
C ALA A 204 0.30 -1.64 -14.07
N TYR A 205 -0.65 -2.55 -14.29
CA TYR A 205 -0.41 -3.96 -14.54
C TYR A 205 -0.75 -4.26 -16.00
N GLY A 206 0.27 -4.61 -16.77
CA GLY A 206 0.13 -5.07 -18.14
C GLY A 206 -0.45 -6.48 -18.23
N GLU A 207 -0.82 -6.87 -19.45
CA GLU A 207 -1.31 -8.22 -19.71
C GLU A 207 -0.20 -9.26 -19.53
N ALA A 208 -0.59 -10.45 -19.07
CA ALA A 208 0.33 -11.58 -19.00
C ALA A 208 0.64 -12.09 -20.41
N ALA A 209 1.90 -12.43 -20.68
CA ALA A 209 2.32 -12.95 -21.99
C ALA A 209 1.62 -14.27 -22.39
N LYS A 210 1.11 -15.03 -21.40
CA LYS A 210 0.30 -16.23 -21.55
C LYS A 210 -0.53 -16.44 -20.28
N PRO A 211 -1.64 -17.22 -20.31
CA PRO A 211 -2.42 -17.54 -19.12
C PRO A 211 -1.55 -18.04 -17.96
N GLY A 212 -1.77 -17.48 -16.76
CA GLY A 212 -1.00 -17.80 -15.56
C GLY A 212 0.44 -17.27 -15.50
N ALA A 213 0.95 -16.57 -16.53
CA ALA A 213 2.25 -15.90 -16.46
C ALA A 213 2.18 -14.63 -15.59
N PRO A 214 3.32 -14.14 -15.07
CA PRO A 214 3.38 -12.88 -14.34
C PRO A 214 2.89 -11.70 -15.17
N TYR A 215 2.21 -10.76 -14.51
CA TYR A 215 1.87 -9.46 -15.09
C TYR A 215 3.12 -8.58 -15.20
N ASP A 216 3.19 -7.77 -16.25
CA ASP A 216 4.23 -6.73 -16.36
C ASP A 216 3.83 -5.52 -15.52
N TRP A 217 4.75 -5.02 -14.68
CA TRP A 217 4.47 -3.90 -13.79
C TRP A 217 5.13 -2.63 -14.31
N GLN A 218 4.32 -1.58 -14.47
CA GLN A 218 4.78 -0.26 -14.88
C GLN A 218 4.57 0.74 -13.75
N TYR A 219 5.65 1.37 -13.30
CA TYR A 219 5.61 2.33 -12.21
C TYR A 219 5.53 3.76 -12.72
N THR A 220 4.75 4.57 -12.03
CA THR A 220 4.73 6.02 -12.20
C THR A 220 4.86 6.68 -10.84
N TRP A 221 5.94 7.43 -10.65
CA TRP A 221 6.12 8.30 -9.50
C TRP A 221 5.37 9.60 -9.73
N VAL A 222 4.50 9.99 -8.80
CA VAL A 222 3.81 11.28 -8.82
C VAL A 222 4.27 12.08 -7.62
N GLN A 223 4.91 13.22 -7.85
CA GLN A 223 5.42 14.09 -6.80
C GLN A 223 4.85 15.49 -6.93
N THR A 224 4.51 16.10 -5.82
CA THR A 224 4.09 17.50 -5.73
C THR A 224 5.03 18.24 -4.80
N GLU A 225 5.46 19.42 -5.24
CA GLU A 225 6.26 20.35 -4.45
C GLU A 225 5.50 21.66 -4.29
N TRP A 226 5.32 22.09 -3.05
CA TRP A 226 4.70 23.35 -2.68
C TRP A 226 5.75 24.22 -2.01
N PRO A 227 6.28 25.23 -2.71
CA PRO A 227 7.29 26.11 -2.14
C PRO A 227 6.69 27.08 -1.11
N GLN A 228 7.55 27.50 -0.19
CA GLN A 228 7.26 28.52 0.80
C GLN A 228 6.78 29.84 0.19
N ASN A 229 5.96 30.56 0.96
CA ASN A 229 5.39 31.87 0.62
C ASN A 229 4.50 31.92 -0.63
N GLU A 230 4.30 30.78 -1.30
CA GLU A 230 3.43 30.67 -2.46
C GLU A 230 2.05 30.13 -2.08
N PRO A 231 0.97 30.54 -2.76
CA PRO A 231 -0.33 29.89 -2.59
C PRO A 231 -0.26 28.45 -3.11
N ARG A 232 -1.11 27.57 -2.57
CA ARG A 232 -1.16 26.15 -2.98
C ARG A 232 -1.35 25.93 -4.49
N SER A 233 -1.97 26.87 -5.20
CA SER A 233 -2.13 26.82 -6.67
C SER A 233 -0.82 26.90 -7.44
N ALA A 234 0.27 27.36 -6.82
CA ALA A 234 1.61 27.39 -7.39
C ALA A 234 2.39 26.08 -7.19
N ALA A 235 1.82 25.10 -6.46
CA ALA A 235 2.45 23.81 -6.29
C ALA A 235 2.64 23.12 -7.65
N THR A 236 3.81 22.54 -7.86
CA THR A 236 4.17 21.86 -9.10
C THR A 236 4.07 20.35 -8.93
N THR A 237 3.41 19.66 -9.86
CA THR A 237 3.32 18.20 -9.86
C THR A 237 4.09 17.60 -11.03
N THR A 238 5.03 16.69 -10.75
CA THR A 238 5.75 15.89 -11.74
C THR A 238 5.23 14.46 -11.80
N ARG A 239 5.36 13.84 -12.97
CA ARG A 239 5.01 12.43 -13.21
C ARG A 239 6.13 11.76 -13.97
N ILE A 240 6.79 10.78 -13.37
CA ILE A 240 7.94 10.10 -13.97
C ILE A 240 7.65 8.60 -14.01
N ARG A 241 7.78 8.01 -15.20
CA ARG A 241 7.69 6.54 -15.36
C ARG A 241 9.04 5.90 -15.09
N PHE A 242 9.01 4.73 -14.45
CA PHE A 242 10.21 3.96 -14.16
C PHE A 242 9.90 2.45 -14.08
N THR A 243 10.95 1.65 -13.97
CA THR A 243 10.90 0.19 -13.77
C THR A 243 11.63 -0.17 -12.49
N ALA A 244 11.50 -1.41 -11.99
CA ALA A 244 12.25 -1.88 -10.83
C ALA A 244 13.79 -1.79 -11.00
N LYS A 245 14.29 -1.61 -12.22
CA LYS A 245 15.73 -1.44 -12.50
C LYS A 245 16.19 0.02 -12.56
N THR A 246 15.26 0.96 -12.50
CA THR A 246 15.54 2.40 -12.68
C THR A 246 14.83 3.23 -11.60
N THR A 247 14.86 2.75 -10.36
CA THR A 247 14.14 3.36 -9.22
C THR A 247 14.68 4.75 -8.88
N GLU A 248 15.96 5.02 -9.18
CA GLU A 248 16.62 6.32 -9.03
C GLU A 248 15.96 7.46 -9.82
N ARG A 249 15.11 7.12 -10.79
CA ARG A 249 14.31 8.11 -11.55
C ARG A 249 13.17 8.70 -10.73
N ALA A 250 12.75 8.05 -9.65
CA ALA A 250 11.79 8.63 -8.73
C ALA A 250 12.49 9.70 -7.89
N GLY A 251 11.99 10.93 -7.93
CA GLY A 251 12.57 12.02 -7.13
C GLY A 251 12.51 11.78 -5.62
N PHE A 252 11.57 10.93 -5.16
CA PHE A 252 11.42 10.47 -3.78
C PHE A 252 11.51 11.57 -2.71
N CYS A 253 10.97 12.76 -2.99
CA CYS A 253 11.07 13.95 -2.14
C CYS A 253 12.52 14.33 -1.75
N GLY A 254 13.51 13.95 -2.58
CA GLY A 254 14.93 14.14 -2.30
C GLY A 254 15.56 13.07 -1.40
N GLY A 255 14.81 12.04 -1.01
CA GLY A 255 15.26 10.94 -0.16
C GLY A 255 15.55 11.33 1.29
N PRO A 256 15.82 10.32 2.15
CA PRO A 256 16.35 10.56 3.49
C PRO A 256 17.75 11.17 3.44
N GLN A 257 18.11 11.97 4.45
CA GLN A 257 19.39 12.69 4.58
C GLN A 257 20.35 12.04 5.59
#